data_AF-A0A8B8FDD1-F1
#
_entry.id   AF-A0A8B8FDD1-F1
#
_cell.length_a   1.000
_cell.length_b   1.000
_cell.length_c   1.000
_cell.angle_alpha   90.00
_cell.angle_beta   90.00
_cell.angle_gamma   90.00
#
_symmetry.space_group_name_H-M   'P 1'
#
loop_
_entity.id
_entity.type
_entity.pdbx_description
1 polymer ?
#
loop_
_entity_poly.entity_id
_entity_poly.type
_entity_poly.pdbx_seq_one_letter_code
_entity_poly.pdbx_strand_id
1 'polypeptide(L)'
;MSFTRRQATFLFDYSLNNHSITRVSVKKDLGILLTSDLDYHSHIEHVTYKSLKTLGFIKRFSSNFNLTYSLKNLYCLLVRPIIEYGSILWDPYTTSDSSLLEHVQRKFLNFASFAFNIHHEPHDYSPVLLHLQLSSLSDRRVLANINFLNKFTNDTINAPELLAEVNFRVPSKSSRLMAPYYVPRHTTNYGRNHPIHRMMRLTNENFSSH
;
A
#
# COMPACT_ATOMS: atom_id res chain seq x y z
N MET A 1 10.94 -16.57 15.45
CA MET A 1 9.83 -15.59 15.58
C MET A 1 8.52 -16.36 15.48
N SER A 2 7.46 -16.01 16.23
CA SER A 2 6.12 -16.56 15.99
C SER A 2 5.17 -15.43 15.63
N PHE A 3 4.34 -15.65 14.61
CA PHE A 3 3.30 -14.73 14.20
C PHE A 3 1.97 -15.16 14.82
N THR A 4 1.34 -14.31 15.61
CA THR A 4 0.03 -14.57 16.21
C THR A 4 -0.64 -13.28 16.68
N ARG A 5 -1.95 -13.19 16.49
CA ARG A 5 -2.82 -12.17 17.09
C ARG A 5 -3.59 -12.69 18.31
N ARG A 6 -3.35 -13.94 18.72
CA ARG A 6 -3.97 -14.54 19.92
C ARG A 6 -3.34 -13.97 21.18
N GLN A 7 -4.15 -13.72 22.21
CA GLN A 7 -3.66 -13.26 23.52
C GLN A 7 -2.79 -14.33 24.21
N ALA A 8 -3.19 -15.60 24.14
CA ALA A 8 -2.37 -16.71 24.60
C ALA A 8 -1.33 -17.08 23.53
N THR A 9 -0.05 -16.81 23.82
CA THR A 9 1.06 -17.09 22.91
C THR A 9 1.75 -18.39 23.31
N PHE A 10 2.03 -19.26 22.34
CA PHE A 10 2.87 -20.44 22.56
C PHE A 10 4.33 -20.04 22.33
N LEU A 11 5.11 -20.06 23.41
CA LEU A 11 6.53 -19.76 23.39
C LEU A 11 7.30 -21.08 23.36
N PHE A 12 7.98 -21.33 22.24
CA PHE A 12 8.86 -22.47 22.07
C PHE A 12 10.24 -21.95 21.64
N ASP A 13 11.27 -22.41 22.35
CA ASP A 13 12.65 -22.05 22.08
C ASP A 13 13.25 -23.04 21.09
N TYR A 14 13.50 -22.55 19.88
CA TYR A 14 14.08 -23.35 18.81
C TYR A 14 15.60 -23.33 18.92
N SER A 15 16.23 -24.48 18.69
CA SER A 15 17.67 -24.60 18.53
C SER A 15 18.00 -25.19 17.16
N LEU A 16 19.09 -24.72 16.54
CA LEU A 16 19.64 -25.25 15.30
C LEU A 16 21.08 -25.65 15.59
N ASN A 17 21.42 -26.93 15.35
CA ASN A 17 22.75 -27.48 15.66
C ASN A 17 23.20 -27.17 17.10
N ASN A 18 22.30 -27.34 18.09
CA ASN A 18 22.51 -27.01 19.50
C ASN A 18 22.75 -25.52 19.80
N HIS A 19 22.54 -24.62 18.85
CA HIS A 19 22.55 -23.17 19.08
C HIS A 19 21.12 -22.64 19.21
N SER A 20 20.82 -21.99 20.32
CA SER A 20 19.52 -21.34 20.53
C SER A 20 19.30 -20.22 19.52
N ILE A 21 18.15 -20.23 18.84
CA ILE A 21 17.75 -19.19 17.89
C ILE A 21 17.11 -18.06 18.70
N THR A 22 17.72 -16.88 18.64
CA THR A 22 17.18 -15.70 19.31
C THR A 22 15.80 -15.36 18.77
N ARG A 23 14.85 -15.22 19.69
CA ARG A 23 13.49 -14.81 19.38
C ARG A 23 13.45 -13.29 19.19
N VAL A 24 12.85 -12.84 18.08
CA VAL A 24 12.68 -11.42 17.75
C VAL A 24 11.19 -11.09 17.61
N SER A 25 10.83 -9.85 17.95
CA SER A 25 9.47 -9.30 17.81
C SER A 25 9.23 -8.59 16.47
N VAL A 26 10.29 -8.21 15.77
CA VAL A 26 10.26 -7.62 14.43
C VAL A 26 11.29 -8.31 13.56
N LYS A 27 10.91 -8.69 12.35
CA LYS A 27 11.81 -9.26 11.34
C LYS A 27 11.60 -8.55 10.01
N LYS A 28 12.69 -8.13 9.39
CA LYS A 28 12.66 -7.66 8.01
C LYS A 28 12.77 -8.85 7.06
N ASP A 29 11.84 -8.95 6.13
CA ASP A 29 11.86 -9.93 5.06
C ASP A 29 11.44 -9.31 3.73
N LEU A 30 12.19 -9.58 2.66
CA LEU A 30 12.04 -8.98 1.33
C LEU A 30 11.84 -7.44 1.34
N GLY A 31 12.39 -6.73 2.33
CA GLY A 31 12.24 -5.28 2.44
C GLY A 31 11.04 -4.81 3.28
N ILE A 32 10.19 -5.72 3.76
CA ILE A 32 9.01 -5.44 4.58
C ILE A 32 9.30 -5.77 6.04
N LEU A 33 8.89 -4.89 6.97
CA LEU A 33 8.97 -5.18 8.40
C LEU A 33 7.73 -5.96 8.85
N LEU A 34 7.94 -7.15 9.40
CA LEU A 34 6.91 -8.00 9.95
C LEU A 34 7.03 -8.01 11.47
N THR A 35 5.97 -7.62 12.16
CA THR A 35 5.86 -7.72 13.62
C THR A 35 5.24 -9.06 14.01
N SER A 36 5.40 -9.48 15.27
CA SER A 36 4.83 -10.74 15.77
C SER A 36 3.30 -10.80 15.68
N ASP A 37 2.62 -9.66 15.70
CA ASP A 37 1.17 -9.55 15.52
C ASP A 37 0.75 -9.34 14.06
N LEU A 38 1.68 -9.31 13.11
CA LEU A 38 1.42 -9.00 11.69
C LEU A 38 0.67 -7.68 11.52
N ASP A 39 1.07 -6.69 12.31
CA ASP A 39 0.63 -5.31 12.19
C ASP A 39 1.65 -4.51 11.39
N TYR A 40 1.16 -3.76 10.40
CA TYR A 40 2.04 -3.06 9.46
C TYR A 40 2.31 -1.61 9.86
N HIS A 41 1.80 -1.12 11.00
CA HIS A 41 2.01 0.26 11.42
C HIS A 41 3.50 0.63 11.47
N SER A 42 4.33 -0.21 12.11
CA SER A 42 5.78 0.01 12.19
C SER A 42 6.47 0.02 10.81
N HIS A 43 5.98 -0.80 9.87
CA HIS A 43 6.45 -0.79 8.48
C HIS A 43 6.04 0.49 7.76
N ILE A 44 4.80 0.94 7.94
CA ILE A 44 4.25 2.16 7.35
C ILE A 44 5.01 3.39 7.83
N GLU A 45 5.29 3.50 9.13
CA GLU A 45 6.15 4.54 9.69
C GLU A 45 7.54 4.50 9.04
N HIS A 46 8.15 3.32 8.98
CA HIS A 46 9.48 3.14 8.39
C HIS A 46 9.54 3.62 6.94
N VAL A 47 8.61 3.20 6.08
CA VAL A 47 8.58 3.63 4.67
C VAL A 47 8.24 5.10 4.55
N THR A 48 7.37 5.65 5.41
CA THR A 48 7.02 7.08 5.44
C THR A 48 8.24 7.93 5.74
N TYR A 49 8.97 7.64 6.82
CA TYR A 49 10.17 8.39 7.20
C TYR A 49 11.29 8.28 6.17
N LYS A 50 11.51 7.07 5.63
CA LYS A 50 12.48 6.86 4.55
C LYS A 50 12.13 7.69 3.31
N SER A 51 10.84 7.78 2.99
CA SER A 51 10.33 8.54 1.85
C SER A 51 10.43 10.05 2.06
N LEU A 52 10.13 10.54 3.27
CA LEU A 52 10.31 11.95 3.64
C LEU A 52 11.78 12.37 3.60
N LYS A 53 12.70 11.51 4.07
CA LYS A 53 14.14 11.75 3.97
C LYS A 53 14.59 11.86 2.51
N THR A 54 14.11 10.96 1.66
CA THR A 54 14.39 10.97 0.22
C THR A 54 13.80 12.22 -0.46
N LEU A 55 12.59 12.60 -0.08
CA LEU A 55 11.96 13.84 -0.55
C LEU A 55 12.76 15.08 -0.12
N GLY A 56 13.25 15.12 1.13
CA GLY A 56 14.12 16.20 1.61
C GLY A 56 15.40 16.32 0.79
N PHE A 57 16.01 15.18 0.42
CA PHE A 57 17.15 15.15 -0.49
C PHE A 57 16.78 15.72 -1.87
N ILE A 58 15.67 15.29 -2.46
CA ILE A 58 15.19 15.81 -3.75
C ILE A 58 14.99 17.32 -3.70
N LYS A 59 14.33 17.85 -2.66
CA LYS A 59 14.08 19.29 -2.51
C LYS A 59 15.38 20.09 -2.55
N ARG A 60 16.39 19.68 -1.77
CA ARG A 60 17.70 20.34 -1.72
C ARG A 60 18.42 20.25 -3.07
N PHE A 61 18.42 19.07 -3.68
CA PHE A 61 19.08 18.85 -4.97
C PHE A 61 18.42 19.66 -6.08
N SER A 62 17.09 19.62 -6.18
CA SER A 62 16.36 20.32 -7.24
C SER A 62 16.53 21.84 -7.20
N SER A 63 16.59 22.42 -5.99
CA SER A 63 16.80 23.86 -5.83
C SER A 63 18.21 24.30 -6.22
N ASN A 64 19.22 23.47 -5.97
CA ASN A 64 20.61 23.79 -6.32
C ASN A 64 20.89 23.71 -7.83
N PHE A 65 20.18 22.83 -8.55
CA PHE A 65 20.43 22.54 -9.96
C PHE A 65 19.30 23.02 -10.91
N ASN A 66 18.36 23.83 -10.41
CA ASN A 66 17.21 24.36 -11.18
C ASN A 66 16.38 23.28 -11.90
N LEU A 67 16.21 22.11 -11.28
CA LEU A 67 15.52 20.95 -11.87
C LEU A 67 14.00 20.96 -11.70
N THR A 68 13.39 22.14 -11.66
CA THR A 68 11.95 22.32 -11.38
C THR A 68 11.06 21.48 -12.30
N TYR A 69 11.34 21.47 -13.60
CA TYR A 69 10.58 20.67 -14.57
C TYR A 69 10.73 19.15 -14.40
N SER A 70 11.76 18.69 -13.70
CA SER A 70 12.01 17.26 -13.43
C SER A 70 11.49 16.79 -12.07
N LEU A 71 10.87 17.67 -11.27
CA LEU A 71 10.41 17.35 -9.91
C LEU A 71 9.47 16.15 -9.84
N LYS A 72 8.49 16.10 -10.76
CA LYS A 72 7.58 14.95 -10.88
C LYS A 72 8.36 13.66 -11.10
N ASN A 73 9.31 13.67 -12.03
CA ASN A 73 10.08 12.49 -12.39
C ASN A 73 10.93 12.03 -11.21
N LEU A 74 11.63 12.95 -10.53
CA LEU A 74 12.43 12.63 -9.34
C LEU A 74 11.56 12.02 -8.23
N TYR A 75 10.39 12.60 -7.96
CA TYR A 75 9.45 12.04 -6.98
C TYR A 75 8.96 10.64 -7.36
N CYS A 76 8.56 10.45 -8.62
CA CYS A 76 8.08 9.17 -9.14
C CYS A 76 9.16 8.09 -9.19
N LEU A 77 10.43 8.46 -9.40
CA LEU A 77 11.54 7.53 -9.52
C LEU A 77 12.16 7.17 -8.17
N LEU A 78 12.18 8.10 -7.22
CA LEU A 78 12.93 7.92 -5.96
C LEU A 78 12.05 7.75 -4.74
N VAL A 79 10.92 8.46 -4.67
CA VAL A 79 10.04 8.44 -3.48
C VAL A 79 8.94 7.39 -3.64
N ARG A 80 8.23 7.41 -4.77
CA ARG A 80 7.09 6.51 -4.99
C ARG A 80 7.44 5.03 -4.87
N PRO A 81 8.58 4.51 -5.36
CA PRO A 81 8.92 3.10 -5.19
C PRO A 81 9.10 2.70 -3.72
N ILE A 82 9.53 3.63 -2.85
CA ILE A 82 9.69 3.33 -1.41
C ILE A 82 8.33 3.14 -0.75
N ILE A 83 7.34 4.00 -1.08
CA ILE A 83 6.00 3.94 -0.52
C ILE A 83 5.13 2.87 -1.19
N GLU A 84 5.30 2.60 -2.47
CA GLU A 84 4.41 1.69 -3.20
C GLU A 84 4.90 0.23 -3.13
N TYR A 85 6.15 -0.02 -2.71
CA TYR A 85 6.70 -1.37 -2.69
C TYR A 85 5.94 -2.30 -1.74
N GLY A 86 5.40 -3.38 -2.30
CA GLY A 86 4.65 -4.39 -1.55
C GLY A 86 3.33 -3.87 -0.96
N SER A 87 2.83 -2.70 -1.38
CA SER A 87 1.64 -2.08 -0.78
C SER A 87 0.42 -2.99 -0.82
N ILE A 88 0.31 -3.88 -1.81
CA ILE A 88 -0.75 -4.90 -1.89
C ILE A 88 -0.86 -5.78 -0.64
N LEU A 89 0.24 -5.97 0.11
CA LEU A 89 0.29 -6.76 1.33
C LEU A 89 -0.15 -5.92 2.52
N TRP A 90 0.47 -4.75 2.69
CA TRP A 90 0.40 -3.95 3.90
C TRP A 90 -0.52 -2.72 3.82
N ASP A 91 -1.25 -2.53 2.71
CA ASP A 91 -2.14 -1.37 2.47
C ASP A 91 -2.95 -1.02 3.72
N PRO A 92 -2.79 0.20 4.26
CA PRO A 92 -3.38 0.58 5.54
C PRO A 92 -4.90 0.52 5.50
N TYR A 93 -5.47 0.11 6.63
CA TYR A 93 -6.92 0.13 6.85
C TYR A 93 -7.37 1.11 7.93
N THR A 94 -6.43 1.76 8.61
CA THR A 94 -6.69 2.81 9.59
C THR A 94 -6.48 4.18 8.95
N THR A 95 -7.29 5.16 9.34
CA THR A 95 -7.19 6.54 8.84
C THR A 95 -5.86 7.20 9.22
N SER A 96 -5.28 6.86 10.37
CA SER A 96 -3.96 7.33 10.82
C SER A 96 -2.87 6.95 9.83
N ASP A 97 -2.75 5.65 9.55
CA ASP A 97 -1.69 5.10 8.71
C ASP A 97 -1.84 5.53 7.25
N SER A 98 -3.08 5.57 6.75
CA SER A 98 -3.37 6.14 5.43
C SER A 98 -2.93 7.62 5.36
N SER A 99 -3.20 8.39 6.41
CA SER A 99 -2.82 9.80 6.48
C SER A 99 -1.30 10.01 6.54
N LEU A 100 -0.55 9.10 7.18
CA LEU A 100 0.92 9.12 7.19
C LEU A 100 1.50 8.99 5.77
N LEU A 101 0.94 8.08 4.96
CA LEU A 101 1.36 7.93 3.57
C LEU A 101 1.00 9.16 2.74
N GLU A 102 -0.25 9.64 2.82
CA GLU A 102 -0.70 10.83 2.10
C GLU A 102 0.10 12.07 2.49
N HIS A 103 0.58 12.15 3.73
CA HIS A 103 1.42 13.25 4.20
C HIS A 103 2.69 13.40 3.34
N VAL A 104 3.31 12.30 2.91
CA VAL A 104 4.51 12.36 2.05
C VAL A 104 4.18 13.03 0.72
N GLN A 105 3.09 12.63 0.08
CA GLN A 105 2.66 13.22 -1.18
C GLN A 105 2.27 14.68 -1.00
N ARG A 106 1.53 15.03 0.06
CA ARG A 106 1.16 16.43 0.38
C ARG A 106 2.39 17.31 0.57
N LYS A 107 3.43 16.82 1.27
CA LYS A 107 4.71 17.53 1.44
C LYS A 107 5.45 17.73 0.11
N PHE A 108 5.30 16.81 -0.84
CA PHE A 108 5.84 16.96 -2.19
C PHE A 108 5.02 17.98 -2.99
N LEU A 109 3.69 17.85 -3.01
CA LEU A 109 2.78 18.73 -3.74
C LEU A 109 2.91 20.18 -3.27
N ASN A 110 3.01 20.42 -1.96
CA ASN A 110 3.24 21.75 -1.40
C ASN A 110 4.57 22.37 -1.82
N PHE A 111 5.58 21.55 -2.09
CA PHE A 111 6.86 22.05 -2.59
C PHE A 111 6.80 22.30 -4.09
N ALA A 112 6.16 21.41 -4.83
CA ALA A 112 5.95 21.57 -6.26
C ALA A 112 5.07 22.79 -6.57
N SER A 113 4.01 23.04 -5.79
CA SER A 113 3.16 24.22 -5.99
C SER A 113 3.94 25.53 -5.88
N PHE A 114 4.84 25.63 -4.88
CA PHE A 114 5.75 26.75 -4.77
C PHE A 114 6.71 26.84 -5.98
N ALA A 115 7.31 25.72 -6.38
CA ALA A 115 8.28 25.70 -7.48
C ALA A 115 7.66 26.04 -8.85
N PHE A 116 6.39 25.69 -9.08
CA PHE A 116 5.65 25.97 -10.31
C PHE A 116 4.75 27.21 -10.21
N ASN A 117 4.77 27.93 -9.09
CA ASN A 117 3.89 29.07 -8.82
C ASN A 117 2.39 28.76 -9.03
N ILE A 118 1.95 27.61 -8.54
CA ILE A 118 0.55 27.16 -8.62
C ILE A 118 -0.17 27.56 -7.35
N HIS A 119 -1.18 28.42 -7.48
CA HIS A 119 -2.07 28.76 -6.36
C HIS A 119 -3.03 27.61 -6.06
N HIS A 120 -3.21 27.32 -4.78
CA HIS A 120 -4.19 26.37 -4.27
C HIS A 120 -4.55 26.72 -2.83
N GLU A 121 -5.74 26.33 -2.39
CA GLU A 121 -6.18 26.54 -1.01
C GLU A 121 -5.41 25.66 -0.02
N PRO A 122 -5.30 26.04 1.26
CA PRO A 122 -4.69 25.20 2.28
C PRO A 122 -5.31 23.80 2.30
N HIS A 123 -4.47 22.78 2.23
CA HIS A 123 -4.84 21.36 2.21
C HIS A 123 -5.63 20.87 0.98
N ASP A 124 -6.01 21.75 0.04
CA ASP A 124 -6.49 21.33 -1.28
C ASP A 124 -5.34 21.33 -2.28
N TYR A 125 -4.82 20.14 -2.59
CA TYR A 125 -3.75 19.97 -3.58
C TYR A 125 -4.25 19.51 -4.95
N SER A 126 -5.57 19.53 -5.18
CA SER A 126 -6.18 19.08 -6.44
C SER A 126 -5.64 19.83 -7.67
N PRO A 127 -5.44 21.17 -7.64
CA PRO A 127 -4.86 21.88 -8.78
C PRO A 127 -3.43 21.42 -9.11
N VAL A 128 -2.64 21.13 -8.07
CA VAL A 128 -1.24 20.69 -8.20
C VAL A 128 -1.17 19.26 -8.73
N LEU A 129 -2.04 18.38 -8.24
CA LEU A 129 -2.19 17.01 -8.73
C LEU A 129 -2.54 17.01 -10.23
N LEU A 130 -3.50 17.83 -10.63
CA LEU A 130 -3.93 17.96 -12.03
C LEU A 130 -2.79 18.48 -12.91
N HIS A 131 -2.11 19.56 -12.49
CA HIS A 131 -0.99 20.12 -13.23
C HIS A 131 0.16 19.11 -13.41
N LEU A 132 0.47 18.33 -12.37
CA LEU A 132 1.51 17.29 -12.42
C LEU A 132 1.02 15.97 -13.01
N GLN A 133 -0.27 15.82 -13.34
CA GLN A 133 -0.91 14.57 -13.74
C GLN A 133 -0.55 13.42 -12.78
N LEU A 134 -0.76 13.65 -11.49
CA LEU A 134 -0.59 12.68 -10.43
C LEU A 134 -1.96 12.32 -9.85
N SER A 135 -2.11 11.06 -9.44
CA SER A 135 -3.22 10.60 -8.61
C SER A 135 -2.81 10.54 -7.14
N SER A 136 -3.78 10.47 -6.22
CA SER A 136 -3.50 10.28 -4.80
C SER A 136 -2.81 8.94 -4.56
N LEU A 137 -1.98 8.84 -3.51
CA LEU A 137 -1.37 7.55 -3.17
C LEU A 137 -2.45 6.50 -2.83
N SER A 138 -3.58 6.92 -2.26
CA SER A 138 -4.76 6.08 -2.03
C SER A 138 -5.30 5.45 -3.32
N ASP A 139 -5.59 6.25 -4.34
CA ASP A 139 -6.10 5.74 -5.62
C ASP A 139 -5.09 4.78 -6.25
N ARG A 140 -3.80 5.09 -6.13
CA ARG A 140 -2.73 4.23 -6.63
C ARG A 140 -2.68 2.88 -5.92
N ARG A 141 -2.89 2.84 -4.60
CA ARG A 141 -2.98 1.58 -3.85
C ARG A 141 -4.23 0.79 -4.26
N VAL A 142 -5.37 1.44 -4.48
CA VAL A 142 -6.58 0.79 -5.01
C VAL A 142 -6.30 0.15 -6.37
N LEU A 143 -5.69 0.90 -7.31
CA LEU A 143 -5.31 0.37 -8.61
C LEU A 143 -4.28 -0.76 -8.52
N ALA A 144 -3.32 -0.67 -7.59
CA ALA A 144 -2.35 -1.75 -7.37
C ALA A 144 -3.02 -3.04 -6.89
N ASN A 145 -4.00 -2.95 -5.98
CA ASN A 145 -4.79 -4.09 -5.52
C ASN A 145 -5.57 -4.73 -6.68
N ILE A 146 -6.30 -3.92 -7.48
CA ILE A 146 -7.10 -4.41 -8.62
C ILE A 146 -6.21 -5.03 -9.69
N ASN A 147 -5.12 -4.35 -10.05
CA ASN A 147 -4.17 -4.86 -11.05
C ASN A 147 -3.52 -6.17 -10.59
N PHE A 148 -3.20 -6.30 -9.30
CA PHE A 148 -2.65 -7.55 -8.78
C PHE A 148 -3.67 -8.69 -8.82
N LEU A 149 -4.95 -8.42 -8.53
CA LEU A 149 -6.00 -9.44 -8.67
C LEU A 149 -6.17 -9.91 -10.12
N ASN A 150 -6.21 -8.96 -11.06
CA ASN A 150 -6.35 -9.26 -12.50
C ASN A 150 -5.17 -10.06 -13.07
N LYS A 151 -4.00 -10.03 -12.40
CA LYS A 151 -2.86 -10.86 -12.81
C LYS A 151 -3.10 -12.35 -12.60
N PHE A 152 -3.90 -12.72 -11.61
CA PHE A 152 -4.31 -14.12 -11.40
C PHE A 152 -5.30 -14.58 -12.46
N THR A 153 -6.21 -13.71 -12.91
CA THR A 153 -7.25 -14.07 -13.90
C THR A 153 -6.71 -14.13 -15.33
N ASN A 154 -5.62 -13.41 -15.61
CA ASN A 154 -5.03 -13.32 -16.94
C ASN A 154 -3.79 -14.23 -17.09
N ASP A 155 -3.61 -15.22 -16.21
CA ASP A 155 -2.51 -16.20 -16.19
C ASP A 155 -1.09 -15.60 -16.18
N THR A 156 -0.94 -14.33 -15.75
CA THR A 156 0.37 -13.68 -15.69
C THR A 156 1.16 -14.04 -14.43
N ILE A 157 0.49 -14.57 -13.40
CA ILE A 157 1.10 -15.06 -12.16
C ILE A 157 0.62 -16.50 -11.93
N ASN A 158 1.55 -17.45 -11.91
CA ASN A 158 1.27 -18.83 -11.55
C ASN A 158 1.42 -19.04 -10.04
N ALA A 159 0.30 -18.92 -9.32
CA ALA A 159 0.22 -19.15 -7.88
C ALA A 159 -1.14 -19.80 -7.54
N PRO A 160 -1.28 -21.12 -7.76
CA PRO A 160 -2.56 -21.82 -7.64
C PRO A 160 -3.15 -21.76 -6.23
N GLU A 161 -2.28 -21.78 -5.21
CA GLU A 161 -2.70 -21.64 -3.81
C GLU A 161 -3.37 -20.29 -3.53
N LEU A 162 -2.84 -19.19 -4.08
CA LEU A 162 -3.45 -17.86 -3.93
C LEU A 162 -4.70 -17.70 -4.79
N LEU A 163 -4.71 -18.29 -5.99
CA LEU A 163 -5.89 -18.29 -6.86
C LEU A 163 -7.07 -19.05 -6.23
N ALA A 164 -6.80 -20.14 -5.50
CA ALA A 164 -7.82 -20.91 -4.80
C ALA A 164 -8.56 -20.11 -3.72
N GLU A 165 -7.94 -19.06 -3.18
CA GLU A 165 -8.56 -18.13 -2.22
C GLU A 165 -9.42 -17.05 -2.90
N VAL A 166 -9.39 -16.95 -4.23
CA VAL A 166 -10.21 -16.00 -5.01
C VAL A 166 -11.59 -16.61 -5.28
N ASN A 167 -12.61 -16.04 -4.66
CA ASN A 167 -13.97 -16.55 -4.76
C ASN A 167 -14.71 -15.89 -5.94
N PHE A 168 -14.72 -16.54 -7.10
CA PHE A 168 -15.47 -16.08 -8.26
C PHE A 168 -16.98 -16.18 -8.05
N ARG A 169 -17.71 -15.13 -8.46
CA ARG A 169 -19.17 -15.12 -8.48
C ARG A 169 -19.66 -15.42 -9.88
N VAL A 170 -20.24 -16.61 -10.06
CA VAL A 170 -20.87 -17.03 -11.32
C VAL A 170 -22.40 -17.06 -11.12
N PRO A 171 -23.12 -15.99 -11.51
CA PRO A 171 -24.57 -15.96 -11.33
C PRO A 171 -25.27 -16.89 -12.32
N SER A 172 -26.25 -17.67 -11.85
CA SER A 172 -27.04 -18.56 -12.71
C SER A 172 -28.05 -17.82 -13.60
N LYS A 173 -28.34 -16.54 -13.30
CA LYS A 173 -29.24 -15.66 -14.04
C LYS A 173 -28.59 -14.29 -14.22
N SER A 174 -28.85 -13.66 -15.36
CA SER A 174 -28.39 -12.30 -15.63
C SER A 174 -28.91 -11.35 -14.53
N SER A 175 -27.98 -10.72 -13.82
CA SER A 175 -28.25 -9.73 -12.78
C SER A 175 -27.62 -8.41 -13.20
N ARG A 176 -28.27 -7.30 -12.87
CA ARG A 176 -27.71 -5.95 -13.09
C ARG A 176 -26.54 -5.65 -12.15
N LEU A 177 -26.31 -6.47 -11.12
CA LEU A 177 -25.17 -6.32 -10.20
C LEU A 177 -23.90 -6.92 -10.81
N MET A 178 -22.99 -6.06 -11.25
CA MET A 178 -21.67 -6.44 -11.76
C MET A 178 -20.65 -6.55 -10.62
N ALA A 179 -20.78 -7.61 -9.81
CA ALA A 179 -19.82 -7.94 -8.76
C ALA A 179 -19.15 -9.29 -9.06
N PRO A 180 -17.98 -9.32 -9.73
CA PRO A 180 -17.34 -10.56 -10.19
C PRO A 180 -16.88 -11.50 -9.07
N TYR A 181 -16.79 -11.03 -7.83
CA TYR A 181 -16.27 -11.82 -6.70
C TYR A 181 -17.25 -11.90 -5.52
N TYR A 182 -17.22 -13.02 -4.80
CA TYR A 182 -17.84 -13.19 -3.49
C TYR A 182 -16.84 -12.81 -2.39
N VAL A 183 -17.15 -11.82 -1.56
CA VAL A 183 -16.26 -11.41 -0.46
C VAL A 183 -16.74 -12.05 0.84
N PRO A 184 -15.92 -12.90 1.50
CA PRO A 184 -16.28 -13.48 2.80
C PRO A 184 -16.58 -12.41 3.84
N ARG A 185 -17.53 -12.69 4.75
CA ARG A 185 -17.83 -11.81 5.88
C ARG A 185 -16.79 -11.98 6.98
N HIS A 186 -16.38 -10.86 7.57
CA HIS A 186 -15.42 -10.82 8.67
C HIS A 186 -16.00 -10.07 9.86
N THR A 187 -15.70 -10.55 11.06
CA THR A 187 -16.10 -9.92 12.33
C THR A 187 -15.09 -8.88 12.82
N THR A 188 -13.87 -8.90 12.28
CA THR A 188 -12.79 -7.99 12.67
C THR A 188 -12.35 -7.12 11.48
N ASN A 189 -11.87 -5.91 11.78
CA ASN A 189 -11.27 -5.02 10.78
C ASN A 189 -10.03 -5.66 10.13
N TYR A 190 -9.25 -6.43 10.90
CA TYR A 190 -8.11 -7.16 10.36
C TYR A 190 -8.53 -8.18 9.30
N GLY A 191 -9.51 -9.05 9.60
CA GLY A 191 -10.01 -10.03 8.63
C GLY A 191 -10.65 -9.36 7.41
N ARG A 192 -11.40 -8.27 7.61
CA ARG A 192 -11.98 -7.47 6.52
C ARG A 192 -10.92 -6.92 5.56
N ASN A 193 -9.71 -6.66 6.05
CA ASN A 193 -8.60 -6.12 5.27
C ASN A 193 -7.53 -7.17 4.94
N HIS A 194 -7.88 -8.46 5.03
CA HIS A 194 -7.11 -9.52 4.43
C HIS A 194 -6.83 -9.19 2.94
N PRO A 195 -5.59 -9.30 2.44
CA PRO A 195 -5.22 -8.78 1.11
C PRO A 195 -6.14 -9.24 -0.02
N ILE A 196 -6.40 -10.54 -0.14
CA ILE A 196 -7.24 -11.11 -1.22
C ILE A 196 -8.69 -10.63 -1.10
N HIS A 197 -9.25 -10.60 0.12
CA HIS A 197 -10.62 -10.14 0.36
C HIS A 197 -10.79 -8.64 0.09
N ARG A 198 -9.78 -7.84 0.45
CA ARG A 198 -9.72 -6.41 0.13
C ARG A 198 -9.68 -6.22 -1.38
N MET A 199 -8.82 -6.93 -2.11
CA MET A 199 -8.72 -6.84 -3.56
C MET A 199 -10.03 -7.17 -4.26
N MET A 200 -10.70 -8.27 -3.87
CA MET A 200 -12.01 -8.65 -4.40
C MET A 200 -13.06 -7.56 -4.15
N ARG A 201 -13.09 -6.99 -2.93
CA ARG A 201 -14.00 -5.90 -2.57
C ARG A 201 -13.76 -4.65 -3.41
N LEU A 202 -12.52 -4.17 -3.48
CA LEU A 202 -12.15 -3.00 -4.27
C LEU A 202 -12.51 -3.17 -5.75
N THR A 203 -12.35 -4.39 -6.27
CA THR A 203 -12.70 -4.69 -7.66
C THR A 203 -14.22 -4.65 -7.87
N ASN A 204 -15.00 -5.27 -6.98
CA ASN A 204 -16.48 -5.19 -7.04
C ASN A 204 -17.00 -3.74 -6.97
N GLU A 205 -16.38 -2.91 -6.13
CA GLU A 205 -16.72 -1.48 -5.99
C GLU A 205 -16.43 -0.70 -7.29
N ASN A 206 -15.29 -0.99 -7.95
CA ASN A 206 -14.90 -0.34 -9.21
C ASN A 206 -15.83 -0.72 -10.39
N PHE A 207 -16.23 -1.99 -10.50
CA PHE A 207 -17.19 -2.43 -11.53
C PHE A 207 -18.61 -1.88 -11.33
N SER A 208 -18.98 -1.49 -10.11
CA SER A 208 -20.30 -0.91 -9.82
C SER A 208 -20.39 0.59 -10.12
N SER A 209 -19.26 1.25 -10.38
CA SER A 209 -19.18 2.70 -10.67
C SER A 209 -19.25 3.07 -12.15
N HIS A 210 -19.45 2.09 -13.03
CA HIS A 210 -19.64 2.24 -14.48
C HIS A 210 -21.01 1.69 -14.89
#